data_AF-A0A2V6ZDM5-F1
#
_entry.id   AF-A0A2V6ZDM5-F1
#
_cell.length_a   1.000
_cell.length_b   1.000
_cell.length_c   1.000
_cell.angle_alpha   90.00
_cell.angle_beta   90.00
_cell.angle_gamma   90.00
#
_symmetry.space_group_name_H-M   'P 1'
#
loop_
_entity.id
_entity.type
_entity.pdbx_description
1 polymer ?
#
loop_
_entity_poly.entity_id
_entity_poly.type
_entity_poly.pdbx_seq_one_letter_code
_entity_poly.pdbx_strand_id
1 'polypeptide(L)'
;MLKTLAWVYTAGFVGIFLITHAPGLTDARGYLFGLFKIDPIDDVVHLLSGIAGGIVAMWAPGSIRTYLQWIGLLYGLDAVAGLTQGRGLLDLSIFTQGVGTPDFSLTNFLVNLPHIVLAGIALVFGFRKSPPPARSAA
;
A
#
# COMPACT_ATOMS: atom_id res chain seq x y z
N MET A 1 0.60 -9.76 16.97
CA MET A 1 0.61 -9.94 15.50
C MET A 1 -0.04 -8.77 14.76
N LEU A 2 -1.37 -8.54 14.83
CA LEU A 2 -2.01 -7.48 14.03
C LEU A 2 -1.45 -6.07 14.30
N LYS A 3 -1.18 -5.73 15.57
CA LYS A 3 -0.52 -4.46 15.94
C LYS A 3 0.89 -4.34 15.36
N THR A 4 1.66 -5.43 15.36
CA THR A 4 2.97 -5.49 14.69
C THR A 4 2.82 -5.24 13.20
N LEU A 5 1.81 -5.85 12.57
CA LEU A 5 1.54 -5.65 11.15
C LEU A 5 1.17 -4.20 10.84
N ALA A 6 0.32 -3.56 11.64
CA ALA A 6 0.01 -2.14 11.50
C ALA A 6 1.27 -1.25 11.58
N TRP A 7 2.20 -1.56 12.49
CA TRP A 7 3.49 -0.87 12.56
C TRP A 7 4.40 -1.15 11.36
N VAL A 8 4.41 -2.37 10.83
CA VAL A 8 5.15 -2.70 9.60
C VAL A 8 4.62 -1.88 8.42
N TYR A 9 3.30 -1.75 8.29
CA TYR A 9 2.68 -0.93 7.23
C TYR A 9 3.00 0.56 7.43
N THR A 10 2.94 1.03 8.67
CA THR A 10 3.34 2.41 9.03
C THR A 10 4.78 2.68 8.59
N ALA A 11 5.71 1.80 8.97
CA ALA A 11 7.11 1.94 8.64
C ALA A 11 7.35 1.83 7.12
N GLY A 12 6.65 0.94 6.42
CA GLY A 12 6.74 0.82 4.96
C GLY A 12 6.29 2.09 4.24
N PHE A 13 5.11 2.59 4.58
CA PHE A 13 4.51 3.77 3.94
C PHE A 13 5.24 5.08 4.27
N VAL A 14 5.58 5.30 5.54
CA VAL A 14 6.40 6.46 5.92
C VAL A 14 7.82 6.30 5.37
N GLY A 15 8.35 5.07 5.36
CA GLY A 15 9.66 4.77 4.84
C GLY A 15 9.80 5.11 3.36
N ILE A 16 8.82 4.75 2.53
CA ILE A 16 8.87 5.10 1.10
C ILE A 16 8.83 6.62 0.90
N PHE A 17 7.94 7.33 1.61
CA PHE A 17 7.87 8.79 1.60
C PHE A 17 9.23 9.43 1.97
N LEU A 18 9.89 8.92 3.02
CA LEU A 18 11.20 9.45 3.43
C LEU A 18 12.30 9.14 2.40
N ILE A 19 12.31 7.93 1.84
CA ILE A 19 13.34 7.47 0.90
C ILE A 19 13.23 8.21 -0.45
N THR A 20 12.02 8.51 -0.92
CA THR A 20 11.80 9.27 -2.16
C THR A 20 12.24 10.74 -2.04
N HIS A 21 12.34 11.26 -0.81
CA HIS A 21 12.81 12.60 -0.48
C HIS A 21 14.25 12.66 0.02
N ALA A 22 14.90 11.51 0.20
CA ALA A 22 16.27 11.45 0.69
C ALA A 22 17.27 11.78 -0.43
N PRO A 23 18.22 12.70 -0.21
CA PRO A 23 19.27 13.00 -1.18
C PRO A 23 20.07 11.75 -1.55
N GLY A 24 20.29 11.53 -2.85
CA GLY A 24 21.17 10.47 -3.36
C GLY A 24 20.53 9.08 -3.52
N LEU A 25 19.22 8.92 -3.25
CA LEU A 25 18.52 7.65 -3.48
C LEU A 25 17.76 7.60 -4.81
N THR A 26 17.52 8.76 -5.44
CA THR A 26 16.94 8.87 -6.78
C THR A 26 18.02 9.12 -7.83
N ASP A 27 17.82 8.57 -9.04
CA ASP A 27 18.72 8.79 -10.17
C ASP A 27 18.58 10.23 -10.75
N ALA A 28 19.41 10.57 -11.73
CA ALA A 28 19.39 11.89 -12.37
C ALA A 28 18.05 12.24 -13.05
N ARG A 29 17.18 11.26 -13.29
CA ARG A 29 15.83 11.43 -13.86
C ARG A 29 14.74 11.41 -12.78
N GLY A 30 15.11 11.23 -11.51
CA GLY A 30 14.20 11.17 -10.37
C GLY A 30 13.61 9.80 -10.09
N TYR A 31 14.13 8.72 -10.68
CA TYR A 31 13.65 7.36 -10.41
C TYR A 31 14.33 6.79 -9.18
N LEU A 32 13.54 6.25 -8.25
CA LEU A 32 14.02 5.46 -7.14
C LEU A 32 14.46 4.08 -7.63
N PHE A 33 15.72 3.73 -7.38
CA PHE A 33 16.35 2.48 -7.85
C PHE A 33 16.21 2.23 -9.37
N GLY A 34 15.97 3.28 -10.18
CA GLY A 34 15.73 3.17 -11.62
C GLY A 34 14.37 2.57 -12.00
N LEU A 35 13.44 2.40 -11.05
CA LEU A 35 12.16 1.71 -11.26
C LEU A 35 10.97 2.67 -11.39
N PHE A 36 10.75 3.53 -10.40
CA PHE A 36 9.59 4.42 -10.36
C PHE A 36 9.94 5.81 -9.87
N LYS A 37 9.16 6.79 -10.31
CA LYS A 37 9.18 8.16 -9.80
C LYS A 37 7.85 8.39 -9.12
N ILE A 38 7.89 8.72 -7.82
CA ILE A 38 6.67 8.97 -7.07
C ILE A 38 6.06 10.30 -7.54
N ASP A 39 4.76 10.32 -7.80
CA ASP A 39 4.03 11.55 -8.04
C ASP A 39 3.59 12.16 -6.68
N PRO A 40 3.32 13.48 -6.62
CA PRO A 40 2.95 14.13 -5.37
C PRO A 40 1.67 13.58 -4.71
N ILE A 41 0.70 13.09 -5.50
CA ILE A 41 -0.55 12.53 -4.98
C ILE A 41 -0.26 11.17 -4.34
N ASP A 42 0.43 10.27 -5.02
CA ASP A 42 0.86 9.00 -4.41
C ASP A 42 1.65 9.25 -3.13
N ASP A 43 2.56 10.21 -3.14
CA ASP A 43 3.40 10.51 -1.99
C ASP A 43 2.58 10.92 -0.75
N VAL A 44 1.57 11.77 -0.93
CA VAL A 44 0.60 12.12 0.12
C VAL A 44 -0.24 10.93 0.54
N VAL A 45 -0.73 10.12 -0.40
CA VAL A 45 -1.55 8.93 -0.11
C VAL A 45 -0.76 7.91 0.71
N HIS A 46 0.51 7.66 0.37
CA HIS A 46 1.41 6.81 1.15
C HIS A 46 1.58 7.37 2.56
N LEU A 47 1.94 8.65 2.71
CA LEU A 47 2.13 9.25 4.03
C LEU A 47 0.88 9.14 4.91
N LEU A 48 -0.30 9.47 4.36
CA LEU A 48 -1.57 9.35 5.08
C LEU A 48 -1.89 7.89 5.46
N SER A 49 -1.62 6.94 4.57
CA SER A 49 -1.81 5.51 4.83
C SER A 49 -0.89 5.00 5.94
N GLY A 50 0.34 5.52 6.01
CA GLY A 50 1.29 5.25 7.07
C GLY A 50 0.86 5.84 8.41
N ILE A 51 0.50 7.13 8.44
CA ILE A 51 -0.01 7.82 9.63
C ILE A 51 -1.24 7.13 10.19
N ALA A 52 -2.20 6.77 9.32
CA ALA A 52 -3.39 6.02 9.72
C ALA A 52 -3.03 4.68 10.39
N GLY A 53 -2.05 3.96 9.84
CA GLY A 53 -1.50 2.73 10.43
C GLY A 53 -0.96 2.93 11.85
N GLY A 54 -0.19 4.00 12.05
CA GLY A 54 0.39 4.33 13.35
C GLY A 54 -0.71 4.70 14.37
N ILE A 55 -1.67 5.51 13.95
CA ILE A 55 -2.83 5.91 14.75
C ILE A 55 -3.63 4.68 15.22
N VAL A 56 -3.99 3.76 14.31
CA VAL A 56 -4.74 2.55 14.71
C VAL A 56 -3.91 1.61 15.57
N ALA A 57 -2.60 1.54 15.35
CA ALA A 57 -1.71 0.72 16.19
C ALA A 57 -1.60 1.26 17.63
N MET A 58 -1.62 2.59 17.81
CA MET A 58 -1.50 3.26 19.10
C MET A 58 -2.83 3.37 19.84
N TRP A 59 -3.85 3.91 19.19
CA TRP A 59 -5.05 4.42 19.86
C TRP A 59 -6.33 3.64 19.53
N ALA A 60 -6.36 2.91 18.41
CA ALA A 60 -7.53 2.12 18.03
C ALA A 60 -7.18 0.68 17.60
N PRO A 61 -6.57 -0.16 18.47
CA PRO A 61 -6.15 -1.52 18.07
C PRO A 61 -7.30 -2.41 17.57
N GLY A 62 -8.53 -2.16 18.02
CA GLY A 62 -9.73 -2.84 17.53
C GLY A 62 -10.04 -2.59 16.05
N SER A 63 -9.60 -1.45 15.51
CA SER A 63 -9.82 -1.03 14.13
C SER A 63 -8.71 -1.47 13.17
N ILE A 64 -7.66 -2.18 13.64
CA ILE A 64 -6.54 -2.61 12.79
C ILE A 64 -7.01 -3.50 11.64
N ARG A 65 -8.00 -4.36 11.87
CA ARG A 65 -8.53 -5.21 10.79
C ARG A 65 -9.19 -4.37 9.70
N THR A 66 -10.00 -3.39 10.08
CA THR A 66 -10.63 -2.46 9.14
C THR A 66 -9.60 -1.65 8.38
N TYR A 67 -8.54 -1.17 9.04
CA TYR A 67 -7.41 -0.53 8.37
C TYR A 67 -6.78 -1.45 7.31
N LEU A 68 -6.45 -2.69 7.67
CA LEU A 68 -5.87 -3.65 6.72
C LEU A 68 -6.83 -3.99 5.56
N GLN A 69 -8.14 -4.05 5.81
CA GLN A 69 -9.12 -4.26 4.74
C GLN A 69 -9.10 -3.12 3.73
N TRP A 70 -9.14 -1.87 4.20
CA TRP A 70 -9.09 -0.69 3.33
C TRP A 70 -7.78 -0.60 2.57
N ILE A 71 -6.64 -0.74 3.25
CA ILE A 71 -5.34 -0.76 2.60
C ILE A 71 -5.27 -1.88 1.57
N GLY A 72 -5.72 -3.09 1.93
CA GLY A 72 -5.71 -4.23 1.04
C GLY A 72 -6.53 -4.04 -0.23
N LEU A 73 -7.73 -3.48 -0.09
CA LEU A 73 -8.62 -3.21 -1.23
C LEU A 73 -8.08 -2.07 -2.09
N LEU A 74 -7.69 -0.95 -1.49
CA LEU A 74 -7.28 0.25 -2.21
C LEU A 74 -5.98 0.02 -3.00
N TYR A 75 -4.93 -0.49 -2.35
CA TYR A 75 -3.67 -0.78 -3.02
C TYR A 75 -3.77 -1.98 -3.97
N GLY A 76 -4.66 -2.93 -3.68
CA GLY A 76 -4.94 -4.04 -4.60
C GLY A 76 -5.62 -3.58 -5.88
N LEU A 77 -6.63 -2.72 -5.77
CA LEU A 77 -7.31 -2.13 -6.94
C LEU A 77 -6.37 -1.22 -7.73
N ASP A 78 -5.51 -0.48 -7.05
CA ASP A 78 -4.49 0.35 -7.68
C ASP A 78 -3.49 -0.48 -8.51
N ALA A 79 -2.98 -1.59 -7.96
CA ALA A 79 -2.12 -2.51 -8.73
C ALA A 79 -2.83 -3.12 -9.94
N VAL A 80 -4.13 -3.44 -9.81
CA VAL A 80 -4.93 -3.94 -10.93
C VAL A 80 -5.08 -2.87 -12.01
N ALA A 81 -5.36 -1.61 -11.63
CA ALA A 81 -5.42 -0.49 -12.56
C ALA A 81 -4.06 -0.25 -13.24
N GLY A 82 -2.95 -0.28 -12.49
CA GLY A 82 -1.60 -0.10 -13.02
C GLY A 82 -1.24 -1.14 -14.08
N LEU A 83 -1.60 -2.39 -13.87
CA LEU A 83 -1.34 -3.48 -14.81
C LEU A 83 -2.31 -3.51 -16.00
N THR A 84 -3.61 -3.28 -15.76
CA THR A 84 -4.64 -3.49 -16.79
C THR A 84 -5.01 -2.22 -17.56
N GLN A 85 -4.68 -1.05 -17.02
CA GLN A 85 -5.05 0.25 -17.57
C GLN A 85 -3.86 1.20 -17.71
N GLY A 86 -2.66 0.82 -17.25
CA GLY A 86 -1.46 1.66 -17.35
C GLY A 86 -1.58 2.99 -16.59
N ARG A 87 -2.40 3.01 -15.53
CA ARG A 87 -2.77 4.19 -14.73
C ARG A 87 -2.95 3.80 -13.26
N GLY A 88 -2.66 4.72 -12.36
CA GLY A 88 -3.00 4.61 -10.95
C GLY A 88 -4.47 4.95 -10.67
N LEU A 89 -5.02 4.26 -9.68
CA LEU A 89 -6.32 4.58 -9.09
C LEU A 89 -6.15 5.58 -7.96
N LEU A 90 -5.11 5.40 -7.13
CA LEU A 90 -4.86 6.20 -5.92
C LEU A 90 -4.31 7.59 -6.23
N ASP A 91 -3.51 7.73 -7.29
CA ASP A 91 -3.05 9.02 -7.82
C ASP A 91 -4.13 9.73 -8.68
N LEU A 92 -5.29 9.10 -8.87
CA LEU A 92 -6.40 9.57 -9.71
C LEU A 92 -6.04 9.73 -11.20
N SER A 93 -4.89 9.20 -11.65
CA SER A 93 -4.44 9.32 -13.05
C SER A 93 -5.38 8.61 -14.02
N ILE A 94 -6.06 7.54 -13.59
CA ILE A 94 -7.10 6.88 -14.37
C ILE A 94 -8.24 7.84 -14.78
N PHE A 95 -8.56 8.82 -13.92
CA PHE A 95 -9.64 9.78 -14.17
C PHE A 95 -9.15 11.04 -14.89
N THR A 96 -7.90 11.45 -14.65
CA THR A 96 -7.36 12.70 -15.19
C THR A 96 -6.64 12.52 -16.53
N GLN A 97 -6.14 11.32 -16.81
CA GLN A 97 -5.36 11.02 -18.03
C GLN A 97 -6.05 9.97 -18.92
N GLY A 98 -7.23 9.49 -18.52
CA GLY A 98 -8.00 8.45 -19.20
C GLY A 98 -7.39 7.06 -19.09
N VAL A 99 -8.16 6.06 -19.52
CA VAL A 99 -7.76 4.65 -19.50
C VAL A 99 -6.67 4.41 -20.55
N GLY A 100 -5.52 3.89 -20.13
CA GLY A 100 -4.44 3.45 -21.00
C GLY A 100 -4.61 2.00 -21.47
N THR A 101 -3.53 1.41 -21.96
CA THR A 101 -3.51 0.01 -22.40
C THR A 101 -2.95 -0.91 -21.32
N PRO A 102 -3.40 -2.18 -21.24
CA PRO A 102 -2.76 -3.16 -20.38
C PRO A 102 -1.26 -3.31 -20.67
N ASP A 103 -0.44 -3.40 -19.63
CA ASP A 103 0.99 -3.70 -19.70
C ASP A 103 1.36 -4.72 -18.63
N PHE A 104 1.69 -5.93 -19.06
CA PHE A 104 2.15 -7.03 -18.19
C PHE A 104 3.64 -7.31 -18.35
N SER A 105 4.41 -6.34 -18.83
CA SER A 105 5.87 -6.42 -18.87
C SER A 105 6.44 -6.64 -17.47
N LEU A 106 7.65 -7.22 -17.41
CA LEU A 106 8.35 -7.41 -16.14
C LEU A 106 8.54 -6.07 -15.41
N THR A 107 8.85 -4.99 -16.15
CA THR A 107 9.02 -3.66 -15.57
C THR A 107 7.74 -3.17 -14.90
N ASN A 108 6.58 -3.23 -15.58
CA ASN A 108 5.33 -2.78 -14.98
C ASN A 108 4.93 -3.66 -13.79
N PHE A 109 5.20 -4.97 -13.86
CA PHE A 109 5.01 -5.85 -12.72
C PHE A 109 5.87 -5.48 -11.52
N LEU A 110 7.15 -5.14 -11.73
CA LEU A 110 8.06 -4.72 -10.66
C LEU A 110 7.68 -3.37 -10.04
N VAL A 111 7.16 -2.43 -10.85
CA VAL A 111 6.63 -1.15 -10.35
C VAL A 111 5.40 -1.37 -9.47
N ASN A 112 4.50 -2.29 -9.84
CA ASN A 112 3.29 -2.60 -9.07
C ASN A 112 3.50 -3.62 -7.94
N LEU A 113 4.64 -4.31 -7.91
CA LEU A 113 4.92 -5.39 -6.95
C LEU A 113 4.77 -4.96 -5.48
N PRO A 114 5.21 -3.76 -5.04
CA PRO A 114 4.98 -3.30 -3.68
C PRO A 114 3.48 -3.27 -3.32
N HIS A 115 2.63 -2.78 -4.23
CA HIS A 115 1.17 -2.72 -4.02
C HIS A 115 0.57 -4.13 -3.97
N ILE A 116 1.00 -5.04 -4.85
CA ILE A 116 0.53 -6.43 -4.87
C ILE A 116 0.86 -7.16 -3.56
N VAL A 117 2.11 -7.06 -3.09
CA VAL A 117 2.56 -7.74 -1.85
C VAL A 117 1.83 -7.17 -0.64
N LEU A 118 1.77 -5.84 -0.57
CA LEU A 118 1.13 -5.12 0.53
C LEU A 118 -0.39 -5.39 0.57
N ALA A 119 -1.04 -5.43 -0.58
CA ALA A 119 -2.45 -5.77 -0.68
C ALA A 119 -2.73 -7.22 -0.28
N GLY A 120 -1.95 -8.18 -0.79
CA GLY A 120 -2.12 -9.60 -0.50
C GLY A 120 -2.03 -9.91 1.00
N ILE A 121 -1.00 -9.39 1.67
CA ILE A 121 -0.85 -9.55 3.12
C ILE A 121 -2.02 -8.88 3.86
N ALA A 122 -2.40 -7.65 3.48
CA ALA A 122 -3.43 -6.90 4.17
C ALA A 122 -4.81 -7.57 4.06
N LEU A 123 -5.16 -8.08 2.87
CA LEU A 123 -6.41 -8.79 2.63
C LEU A 123 -6.47 -10.09 3.44
N VAL A 124 -5.39 -10.87 3.47
CA VAL A 124 -5.31 -12.10 4.27
C VAL A 124 -5.56 -11.81 5.75
N PHE A 125 -4.85 -10.85 6.34
CA PHE A 125 -4.97 -10.57 7.78
C PHE A 125 -6.22 -9.73 8.13
N GLY A 126 -6.68 -8.89 7.21
CA GLY A 126 -7.87 -8.05 7.35
C GLY A 126 -9.16 -8.88 7.37
N PHE A 127 -9.26 -9.92 6.54
CA PHE A 127 -10.47 -10.75 6.44
C PHE A 127 -10.40 -12.10 7.16
N ARG A 128 -9.23 -12.49 7.72
CA ARG A 128 -9.11 -13.73 8.50
C ARG A 128 -10.03 -13.72 9.72
N LYS A 129 -10.92 -14.70 9.84
CA LYS A 129 -11.79 -14.86 11.02
C LYS A 129 -10.97 -14.97 12.32
N SER A 130 -11.45 -14.34 13.40
CA SER A 130 -10.89 -14.59 14.73
C SER A 130 -11.22 -16.03 15.16
N PRO A 131 -10.30 -16.73 15.85
CA PRO A 131 -10.63 -18.02 16.45
C PRO A 131 -11.84 -17.88 17.38
N PRO A 132 -12.68 -18.92 17.50
CA PRO A 132 -13.72 -18.94 18.52
C PRO A 132 -13.09 -18.76 19.91
N PRO A 133 -13.77 -18.09 20.85
CA PRO A 133 -13.31 -18.05 22.23
C PRO A 133 -13.14 -19.50 22.74
N ALA A 134 -12.04 -19.78 23.42
CA ALA A 134 -11.85 -21.07 24.06
C ALA A 134 -13.03 -21.31 25.02
N ARG A 135 -13.72 -22.44 24.86
CA ARG A 135 -14.77 -22.83 25.81
C ARG A 135 -14.11 -22.96 27.18
N SER A 136 -14.55 -22.16 28.15
CA SER A 136 -14.20 -22.42 29.55
C SER A 136 -14.68 -23.81 29.89
N ALA A 137 -13.76 -24.73 30.21
CA ALA A 137 -14.15 -25.95 30.89
C ALA A 137 -14.73 -25.54 32.25
N ALA A 138 -16.01 -25.86 32.45
CA ALA A 138 -16.68 -25.74 33.74
C ALA A 138 -16.40 -26.99 34.57
#